data_AF-A0A9D5SNH4-F1
#
_entry.id   AF-A0A9D5SNH4-F1
#
_cell.length_a   1.000
_cell.length_b   1.000
_cell.length_c   1.000
_cell.angle_alpha   90.00
_cell.angle_beta   90.00
_cell.angle_gamma   90.00
#
_symmetry.space_group_name_H-M   'P 1'
#
loop_
_entity.id
_entity.type
_entity.pdbx_description
1 polymer ?
#
loop_
_entity_poly.entity_id
_entity_poly.type
_entity_poly.pdbx_seq_one_letter_code
_entity_poly.pdbx_strand_id
1 'polypeptide(L)'
;MKELIELLNDIATDLDFHCSIIENDEEKKRAKADDYFRRFIDIYARIERHKYSDVTKYIDRQLQDTVDSLRDGVRGIISCAEANEYDTDPEGSDTRECYKKINKLCDHIELEAARYSSIKKIQWLAESYNKRDEKMLGLLDDAASSVEEAHNRAKGLSEQLISILGIFAGIIVTFSFATTVVGETVANITKSDVVYLGFAISVLGAIFLNLIAFLLSFVTKLSGHSFSKKFPWLVYIVGNLVAIGLSLFFFFKM
;
A
#
# COMPACT_ATOMS: atom_id res chain seq x y z
N MET A 1 -5.06 -50.58 -16.29
CA MET A 1 -4.89 -49.23 -15.68
C MET A 1 -4.30 -48.21 -16.64
N LYS A 2 -3.15 -48.45 -17.29
CA LYS A 2 -2.63 -47.51 -18.31
C LYS A 2 -3.61 -47.28 -19.46
N GLU A 3 -4.16 -48.35 -20.01
CA GLU A 3 -5.20 -48.32 -21.07
C GLU A 3 -6.45 -47.52 -20.68
N LEU A 4 -6.84 -47.55 -19.39
CA LEU A 4 -7.96 -46.75 -18.89
C LEU A 4 -7.60 -45.26 -18.85
N ILE A 5 -6.40 -44.90 -18.41
CA ILE A 5 -5.94 -43.51 -18.39
C ILE A 5 -5.78 -42.97 -19.82
N GLU A 6 -5.28 -43.78 -20.75
CA GLU A 6 -5.21 -43.46 -22.18
C GLU A 6 -6.61 -43.21 -22.75
N LEU A 7 -7.57 -44.09 -22.46
CA LEU A 7 -8.96 -43.88 -22.87
C LEU A 7 -9.56 -42.59 -22.30
N LEU A 8 -9.30 -42.27 -21.03
CA LEU A 8 -9.76 -41.01 -20.44
C LEU A 8 -9.09 -39.79 -21.09
N ASN A 9 -7.83 -39.90 -21.48
CA ASN A 9 -7.14 -38.85 -22.22
C ASN A 9 -7.73 -38.66 -23.63
N ASP A 10 -8.03 -39.76 -24.33
CA ASP A 10 -8.69 -39.71 -25.63
C ASP A 10 -10.06 -39.04 -25.51
N ILE A 11 -10.88 -39.45 -24.54
CA ILE A 11 -12.21 -38.84 -24.30
C ILE A 11 -12.07 -37.35 -24.00
N ALA A 12 -11.08 -36.93 -23.21
CA ALA A 12 -10.88 -35.53 -22.83
C ALA A 12 -10.33 -34.64 -23.96
N THR A 13 -9.75 -35.25 -25.01
CA THR A 13 -9.09 -34.53 -26.12
C THR A 13 -9.81 -34.72 -27.46
N ASP A 14 -10.88 -35.52 -27.51
CA ASP A 14 -11.69 -35.71 -28.71
C ASP A 14 -12.59 -34.49 -28.94
N LEU A 15 -12.03 -33.50 -29.65
CA LEU A 15 -12.75 -32.30 -30.07
C LEU A 15 -14.01 -32.63 -30.87
N ASP A 16 -13.99 -33.67 -31.70
CA ASP A 16 -15.12 -34.03 -32.55
C ASP A 16 -16.30 -34.54 -31.71
N PHE A 17 -16.00 -35.32 -30.67
CA PHE A 17 -16.99 -35.76 -29.69
C PHE A 17 -17.51 -34.59 -28.85
N HIS A 18 -16.63 -33.73 -28.34
CA HIS A 18 -17.06 -32.57 -27.54
C HIS A 18 -17.90 -31.58 -28.34
N CYS A 19 -17.54 -31.30 -29.61
CA CYS A 19 -18.36 -30.48 -30.49
C CYS A 19 -19.75 -31.09 -30.69
N SER A 20 -19.86 -32.41 -30.88
CA SER A 20 -21.18 -33.07 -31.00
C SER A 20 -22.05 -32.93 -29.75
N ILE A 21 -21.44 -32.88 -28.56
CA ILE A 21 -22.15 -32.63 -27.29
C ILE A 21 -22.63 -31.17 -27.22
N ILE A 22 -21.79 -30.21 -27.60
CA ILE A 22 -22.11 -28.77 -27.56
C ILE A 22 -23.19 -28.40 -28.60
N GLU A 23 -23.07 -28.95 -29.80
CA GLU A 23 -23.98 -28.71 -30.93
C GLU A 23 -25.27 -29.53 -30.83
N ASN A 24 -25.34 -30.45 -29.86
CA ASN A 24 -26.45 -31.37 -29.65
C ASN A 24 -26.79 -32.23 -30.89
N ASP A 25 -25.77 -32.65 -31.62
CA ASP A 25 -25.88 -33.59 -32.74
C ASP A 25 -26.03 -35.02 -32.19
N GLU A 26 -27.27 -35.44 -31.97
CA GLU A 26 -27.58 -36.73 -31.32
C GLU A 26 -27.07 -37.94 -32.10
N GLU A 27 -27.02 -37.90 -33.44
CA GLU A 27 -26.54 -39.03 -34.24
C GLU A 27 -25.04 -39.22 -34.05
N LYS A 28 -24.26 -38.15 -34.19
CA LYS A 28 -22.81 -38.17 -34.06
C LYS A 28 -22.36 -38.42 -32.62
N LYS A 29 -23.03 -37.79 -31.65
CA LYS A 29 -22.82 -38.00 -30.21
C LYS A 29 -23.06 -39.45 -29.83
N ARG A 30 -24.17 -40.06 -30.28
CA ARG A 30 -24.49 -41.46 -29.98
C ARG A 30 -23.48 -42.42 -30.62
N ALA A 31 -23.09 -42.20 -31.87
CA ALA A 31 -22.10 -43.04 -32.54
C ALA A 31 -20.73 -43.03 -31.83
N LYS A 32 -20.25 -41.85 -31.43
CA LYS A 32 -19.00 -41.69 -30.66
C LYS A 32 -19.12 -42.26 -29.25
N ALA A 33 -20.23 -42.01 -28.56
CA ALA A 33 -20.47 -42.54 -27.23
C ALA A 33 -20.48 -44.08 -27.20
N ASP A 34 -21.11 -44.72 -28.20
CA ASP A 34 -21.12 -46.17 -28.36
C ASP A 34 -19.71 -46.73 -28.58
N ASP A 35 -18.90 -46.08 -29.41
CA ASP A 35 -17.49 -46.48 -29.64
C ASP A 35 -16.70 -46.45 -28.34
N TYR A 36 -16.80 -45.36 -27.58
CA TYR A 36 -16.14 -45.25 -26.28
C TYR A 36 -16.68 -46.26 -25.26
N PHE A 37 -17.99 -46.53 -25.26
CA PHE A 37 -18.59 -47.53 -24.38
C PHE A 37 -18.06 -48.93 -24.66
N ARG A 38 -17.92 -49.32 -25.94
CA ARG A 38 -17.30 -50.60 -26.33
C ARG A 38 -15.85 -50.71 -25.89
N ARG A 39 -15.07 -49.63 -26.04
CA ARG A 39 -13.69 -49.57 -25.52
C ARG A 39 -13.65 -49.74 -24.00
N PHE A 40 -14.63 -49.21 -23.27
CA PHE A 40 -14.74 -49.46 -21.83
C PHE A 40 -15.05 -50.93 -21.51
N ILE A 41 -15.91 -51.61 -22.27
CA ILE A 41 -16.19 -53.05 -22.09
C ILE A 41 -14.89 -53.85 -22.18
N ASP A 42 -14.09 -53.62 -23.23
CA ASP A 42 -12.83 -54.33 -23.44
C ASP A 42 -11.84 -54.13 -22.28
N ILE A 43 -11.76 -52.91 -21.76
CA ILE A 43 -10.88 -52.58 -20.63
C ILE A 43 -11.40 -53.21 -19.34
N TYR A 44 -12.70 -53.10 -19.05
CA TYR A 44 -13.31 -53.62 -17.83
C TYR A 44 -13.45 -55.15 -17.80
N ALA A 45 -13.33 -55.83 -18.94
CA ALA A 45 -13.14 -57.27 -18.99
C ALA A 45 -11.77 -57.71 -18.42
N ARG A 46 -10.75 -56.83 -18.51
CA ARG A 46 -9.37 -57.10 -18.07
C ARG A 46 -9.04 -56.50 -16.70
N ILE A 47 -9.84 -55.56 -16.22
CA ILE A 47 -9.65 -54.93 -14.92
C ILE A 47 -10.86 -55.17 -14.02
N GLU A 48 -10.62 -55.73 -12.85
CA GLU A 48 -11.67 -55.95 -11.85
C GLU A 48 -12.21 -54.61 -11.31
N ARG A 49 -11.30 -53.65 -11.06
CA ARG A 49 -11.61 -52.34 -10.49
C ARG A 49 -10.65 -51.26 -11.01
N HIS A 50 -11.19 -50.09 -11.34
CA HIS A 50 -10.37 -48.89 -11.55
C HIS A 50 -9.93 -48.30 -10.21
N LYS A 51 -8.65 -47.93 -10.10
CA LYS A 51 -8.10 -47.32 -8.88
C LYS A 51 -8.39 -45.83 -8.85
N TYR A 52 -9.17 -45.38 -7.86
CA TYR A 52 -9.47 -43.96 -7.64
C TYR A 52 -8.21 -43.10 -7.52
N SER A 53 -7.17 -43.60 -6.84
CA SER A 53 -5.88 -42.91 -6.72
C SER A 53 -5.23 -42.57 -8.06
N ASP A 54 -5.40 -43.43 -9.06
CA ASP A 54 -4.78 -43.26 -10.37
C ASP A 54 -5.59 -42.26 -11.22
N VAL A 55 -6.92 -42.31 -11.11
CA VAL A 55 -7.83 -41.33 -11.74
C VAL A 55 -7.63 -39.94 -11.13
N THR A 56 -7.56 -39.84 -9.81
CA THR A 56 -7.27 -38.57 -9.10
C THR A 56 -5.90 -38.02 -9.52
N LYS A 57 -4.85 -38.84 -9.58
CA LYS A 57 -3.52 -38.40 -10.06
C LYS A 57 -3.54 -37.92 -11.52
N TYR A 58 -4.38 -38.51 -12.35
CA TYR A 58 -4.56 -38.06 -13.72
C TYR A 58 -5.22 -36.68 -13.73
N ILE A 59 -6.36 -36.52 -13.04
CA ILE A 59 -7.10 -35.25 -12.94
C ILE A 59 -6.22 -34.12 -12.37
N ASP A 60 -5.46 -34.40 -11.31
CA ASP A 60 -4.60 -33.41 -10.65
C ASP A 60 -3.49 -32.85 -11.57
N ARG A 61 -3.16 -33.54 -12.66
CA ARG A 61 -2.15 -33.10 -13.65
C ARG A 61 -2.75 -32.32 -14.82
N GLN A 62 -4.07 -32.31 -14.96
CA GLN A 62 -4.73 -31.68 -16.10
C GLN A 62 -5.06 -30.21 -15.85
N LEU A 63 -5.28 -29.49 -16.96
CA LEU A 63 -5.89 -28.17 -16.94
C LEU A 63 -7.39 -28.30 -16.64
N GLN A 64 -7.98 -27.24 -16.06
CA GLN A 64 -9.40 -27.23 -15.70
C GLN A 64 -10.31 -27.56 -16.88
N ASP A 65 -10.05 -26.97 -18.05
CA ASP A 65 -10.86 -27.17 -19.25
C ASP A 65 -10.83 -28.65 -19.68
N THR A 66 -9.68 -29.32 -19.58
CA THR A 66 -9.55 -30.75 -19.88
C THR A 66 -10.32 -31.62 -18.89
N VAL A 67 -10.39 -31.23 -17.62
CA VAL A 67 -11.18 -31.94 -16.60
C VAL A 67 -12.68 -31.76 -16.85
N ASP A 68 -13.09 -30.56 -17.25
CA ASP A 68 -14.49 -30.26 -17.61
C ASP A 68 -14.90 -31.04 -18.89
N SER A 69 -14.06 -31.02 -19.93
CA SER A 69 -14.23 -31.83 -21.14
C SER A 69 -14.34 -33.32 -20.84
N LEU A 70 -13.45 -33.87 -20.00
CA LEU A 70 -13.52 -35.25 -19.56
C LEU A 70 -14.84 -35.57 -18.86
N ARG A 71 -15.24 -34.74 -17.88
CA ARG A 71 -16.48 -34.93 -17.13
C ARG A 71 -17.67 -34.97 -18.07
N ASP A 72 -17.76 -34.01 -18.98
CA ASP A 72 -18.89 -33.88 -19.89
C ASP A 72 -18.91 -35.01 -20.93
N GLY A 73 -17.74 -35.45 -21.39
CA GLY A 73 -17.59 -36.61 -22.27
C GLY A 73 -18.04 -37.92 -21.61
N VAL A 74 -17.57 -38.20 -20.39
CA VAL A 74 -17.96 -39.42 -19.64
C VAL A 74 -19.45 -39.40 -19.29
N ARG A 75 -19.99 -38.23 -18.91
CA ARG A 75 -21.44 -38.07 -18.67
C ARG A 75 -22.24 -38.30 -19.94
N GLY A 76 -21.78 -37.78 -21.08
CA GLY A 76 -22.39 -38.02 -22.40
C GLY A 76 -22.45 -39.50 -22.75
N ILE A 77 -21.38 -40.25 -22.46
CA ILE A 77 -21.34 -41.72 -22.66
C ILE A 77 -22.39 -42.42 -21.80
N ILE A 78 -22.54 -42.05 -20.52
CA ILE A 78 -23.55 -42.62 -19.63
C ILE A 78 -24.96 -42.33 -20.13
N SER A 79 -25.25 -41.07 -20.51
CA SER A 79 -26.58 -40.69 -21.00
C SER A 79 -26.95 -41.44 -22.29
N CYS A 80 -26.00 -41.66 -23.19
CA CYS A 80 -26.23 -42.47 -24.40
C CYS A 80 -26.42 -43.96 -24.06
N ALA A 81 -25.68 -44.49 -23.09
CA ALA A 81 -25.84 -45.87 -22.62
C ALA A 81 -27.22 -46.12 -22.00
N GLU A 82 -27.75 -45.17 -21.23
CA GLU A 82 -29.11 -45.21 -20.68
C GLU A 82 -30.17 -45.19 -21.79
N ALA A 83 -29.99 -44.32 -22.80
CA ALA A 83 -30.90 -44.27 -23.95
C ALA A 83 -30.88 -45.54 -24.81
N ASN A 84 -29.82 -46.34 -24.71
CA ASN A 84 -29.67 -47.64 -25.38
C ASN A 84 -30.11 -48.83 -24.50
N GLU A 85 -30.68 -48.59 -23.30
CA GLU A 85 -31.12 -49.63 -22.36
C GLU A 85 -29.99 -50.57 -21.88
N TYR A 86 -28.73 -50.10 -21.91
CA TYR A 86 -27.56 -50.86 -21.43
C TYR A 86 -27.57 -51.11 -19.91
N ASP A 87 -28.42 -50.40 -19.16
CA ASP A 87 -28.63 -50.55 -17.72
C ASP A 87 -29.62 -51.68 -17.36
N THR A 88 -30.51 -52.01 -18.31
CA THR A 88 -31.67 -52.89 -18.16
C THR A 88 -31.56 -54.20 -18.95
N ASP A 89 -30.56 -54.32 -19.83
CA ASP A 89 -30.26 -55.52 -20.62
C ASP A 89 -30.23 -56.82 -19.77
N PRO A 90 -31.18 -57.76 -20.00
CA PRO A 90 -31.19 -59.08 -19.36
C PRO A 90 -30.19 -60.09 -19.99
N GLU A 91 -29.70 -59.86 -21.22
CA GLU A 91 -28.91 -60.84 -21.99
C GLU A 91 -27.39 -60.56 -22.02
N GLY A 92 -26.93 -59.36 -21.65
CA GLY A 92 -25.50 -59.01 -21.55
C GLY A 92 -25.01 -58.75 -20.12
N SER A 93 -24.49 -59.78 -19.42
CA SER A 93 -23.88 -59.60 -18.07
C SER A 93 -22.82 -58.51 -18.05
N ASP A 94 -22.03 -58.44 -19.12
CA ASP A 94 -20.84 -57.63 -19.21
C ASP A 94 -21.16 -56.16 -19.53
N THR A 95 -22.19 -55.90 -20.34
CA THR A 95 -22.68 -54.55 -20.68
C THR A 95 -23.19 -53.84 -19.43
N ARG A 96 -24.05 -54.51 -18.67
CA ARG A 96 -24.64 -53.95 -17.44
C ARG A 96 -23.59 -53.77 -16.35
N GLU A 97 -22.65 -54.70 -16.22
CA GLU A 97 -21.55 -54.56 -15.27
C GLU A 97 -20.62 -53.41 -15.66
N CYS A 98 -20.31 -53.26 -16.95
CA CYS A 98 -19.53 -52.15 -17.50
C CYS A 98 -20.22 -50.80 -17.21
N TYR A 99 -21.52 -50.68 -17.50
CA TYR A 99 -22.31 -49.49 -17.18
C TYR A 99 -22.17 -49.09 -15.69
N LYS A 100 -22.32 -50.04 -14.76
CA LYS A 100 -22.14 -49.78 -13.32
C LYS A 100 -20.72 -49.32 -12.97
N LYS A 101 -19.70 -49.86 -13.64
CA LYS A 101 -18.30 -49.46 -13.44
C LYS A 101 -18.02 -48.07 -14.01
N ILE A 102 -18.57 -47.71 -15.18
CA ILE A 102 -18.45 -46.37 -15.76
C ILE A 102 -19.20 -45.35 -14.90
N ASN A 103 -20.39 -45.67 -14.41
CA ASN A 103 -21.18 -44.79 -13.55
C ASN A 103 -20.39 -44.43 -12.26
N LYS A 104 -19.80 -45.43 -11.59
CA LYS A 104 -18.87 -45.19 -10.46
C LYS A 104 -17.65 -44.35 -10.81
N LEU A 105 -17.15 -44.46 -12.05
CA LEU A 105 -16.03 -43.65 -12.52
C LEU A 105 -16.47 -42.20 -12.76
N CYS A 106 -17.66 -42.00 -13.32
CA CYS A 106 -18.25 -40.67 -13.53
C CYS A 106 -18.45 -39.96 -12.19
N ASP A 107 -19.06 -40.63 -11.20
CA ASP A 107 -19.21 -40.08 -9.84
C ASP A 107 -17.87 -39.62 -9.25
N HIS A 108 -16.81 -40.43 -9.43
CA HIS A 108 -15.47 -40.08 -8.94
C HIS A 108 -14.87 -38.90 -9.70
N ILE A 109 -15.01 -38.85 -11.03
CA ILE A 109 -14.55 -37.72 -11.85
C ILE A 109 -15.30 -36.43 -11.48
N GLU A 110 -16.61 -36.50 -11.25
CA GLU A 110 -17.41 -35.35 -10.83
C GLU A 110 -16.97 -34.80 -9.47
N LEU A 111 -16.75 -35.69 -8.49
CA LEU A 111 -16.25 -35.32 -7.17
C LEU A 111 -14.88 -34.65 -7.26
N GLU A 112 -13.98 -35.22 -8.05
CA GLU A 112 -12.61 -34.70 -8.25
C GLU A 112 -12.60 -33.38 -9.02
N ALA A 113 -13.47 -33.21 -10.02
CA ALA A 113 -13.64 -31.93 -10.72
C ALA A 113 -14.13 -30.82 -9.77
N ALA A 114 -15.10 -31.13 -8.91
CA ALA A 114 -15.58 -30.19 -7.89
C ALA A 114 -14.49 -29.82 -6.86
N ARG A 115 -13.71 -30.83 -6.42
CA ARG A 115 -12.56 -30.66 -5.52
C ARG A 115 -11.50 -29.76 -6.14
N TYR A 116 -11.12 -30.03 -7.39
CA TYR A 116 -10.13 -29.26 -8.14
C TYR A 116 -10.53 -27.79 -8.27
N SER A 117 -11.80 -27.54 -8.64
CA SER A 117 -12.36 -26.17 -8.74
C SER A 117 -12.28 -25.42 -7.40
N SER A 118 -12.60 -26.10 -6.30
CA SER A 118 -12.52 -25.51 -4.95
C SER A 118 -11.09 -25.20 -4.52
N ILE A 119 -10.15 -26.11 -4.75
CA ILE A 119 -8.71 -25.88 -4.45
C ILE A 119 -8.18 -24.70 -5.24
N LYS A 120 -8.49 -24.61 -6.55
CA LYS A 120 -8.06 -23.49 -7.40
C LYS A 120 -8.61 -22.15 -6.91
N LYS A 121 -9.87 -22.13 -6.44
CA LYS A 121 -10.47 -20.94 -5.79
C LYS A 121 -9.73 -20.52 -4.52
N ILE A 122 -9.39 -21.49 -3.67
CA ILE A 122 -8.63 -21.26 -2.44
C ILE A 122 -7.24 -20.71 -2.77
N GLN A 123 -6.55 -21.29 -3.76
CA GLN A 123 -5.22 -20.83 -4.18
C GLN A 123 -5.25 -19.40 -4.71
N TRP A 124 -6.21 -19.08 -5.58
CA TRP A 124 -6.40 -17.72 -6.10
C TRP A 124 -6.71 -16.72 -4.97
N LEU A 125 -7.54 -17.13 -4.01
CA LEU A 125 -7.87 -16.30 -2.86
C LEU A 125 -6.65 -16.05 -1.98
N ALA A 126 -5.86 -17.09 -1.69
CA ALA A 126 -4.62 -16.99 -0.92
C ALA A 126 -3.59 -16.06 -1.59
N GLU A 127 -3.40 -16.19 -2.91
CA GLU A 127 -2.51 -15.31 -3.66
C GLU A 127 -3.00 -13.85 -3.64
N SER A 128 -4.31 -13.65 -3.76
CA SER A 128 -4.93 -12.32 -3.68
C SER A 128 -4.78 -11.69 -2.29
N TYR A 129 -4.85 -12.48 -1.22
CA TYR A 129 -4.58 -12.01 0.14
C TYR A 129 -3.11 -11.63 0.33
N ASN A 130 -2.17 -12.47 -0.11
CA ASN A 130 -0.74 -12.17 0.00
C ASN A 130 -0.36 -10.86 -0.70
N LYS A 131 -0.85 -10.64 -1.93
CA LYS A 131 -0.62 -9.37 -2.65
C LYS A 131 -1.19 -8.15 -1.94
N ARG A 132 -2.33 -8.30 -1.26
CA ARG A 132 -2.92 -7.20 -0.45
C ARG A 132 -2.11 -6.95 0.81
N ASP A 133 -1.60 -7.99 1.44
CA ASP A 133 -0.81 -7.90 2.66
C ASP A 133 0.53 -7.22 2.38
N GLU A 134 1.24 -7.59 1.31
CA GLU A 134 2.45 -6.90 0.84
C GLU A 134 2.21 -5.42 0.56
N LYS A 135 1.10 -5.09 -0.12
CA LYS A 135 0.72 -3.69 -0.37
C LYS A 135 0.40 -2.94 0.93
N MET A 136 -0.25 -3.58 1.89
CA MET A 136 -0.57 -2.98 3.19
C MET A 136 0.70 -2.68 3.97
N LEU A 137 1.66 -3.62 4.00
CA LEU A 137 2.96 -3.41 4.63
C LEU A 137 3.72 -2.23 4.01
N GLY A 138 3.70 -2.10 2.68
CA GLY A 138 4.28 -0.93 2.00
C GLY A 138 3.61 0.39 2.41
N LEU A 139 2.28 0.44 2.46
CA LEU A 139 1.55 1.65 2.90
C LEU A 139 1.80 2.00 4.37
N LEU A 140 2.01 1.00 5.23
CA LEU A 140 2.36 1.22 6.63
C LEU A 140 3.75 1.83 6.79
N ASP A 141 4.72 1.40 5.98
CA ASP A 141 6.07 1.95 5.98
C ASP A 141 6.10 3.41 5.46
N ASP A 142 5.36 3.68 4.39
CA ASP A 142 5.15 5.04 3.87
C ASP A 142 4.45 5.95 4.90
N ALA A 143 3.44 5.43 5.60
CA ALA A 143 2.75 6.18 6.65
C ALA A 143 3.68 6.45 7.86
N ALA A 144 4.49 5.47 8.26
CA ALA A 144 5.45 5.62 9.35
C ALA A 144 6.50 6.68 9.04
N SER A 145 7.08 6.64 7.83
CA SER A 145 8.05 7.65 7.38
C SER A 145 7.44 9.05 7.29
N SER A 146 6.20 9.17 6.77
CA SER A 146 5.48 10.45 6.73
C SER A 146 5.23 11.04 8.13
N VAL A 147 4.87 10.20 9.11
CA VAL A 147 4.68 10.59 10.50
C VAL A 147 6.01 11.05 11.12
N GLU A 148 7.11 10.35 10.85
CA GLU A 148 8.44 10.74 11.34
C GLU A 148 8.90 12.08 10.75
N GLU A 149 8.69 12.30 9.44
CA GLU A 149 8.96 13.59 8.81
C GLU A 149 8.13 14.72 9.42
N ALA A 150 6.82 14.50 9.61
CA ALA A 150 5.93 15.48 10.22
C ALA A 150 6.37 15.79 11.67
N HIS A 151 6.77 14.78 12.44
CA HIS A 151 7.29 14.96 13.79
C HIS A 151 8.57 15.79 13.80
N ASN A 152 9.52 15.50 12.91
CA ASN A 152 10.77 16.24 12.80
C ASN A 152 10.53 17.71 12.38
N ARG A 153 9.60 17.96 11.45
CA ARG A 153 9.19 19.32 11.08
C ARG A 153 8.54 20.06 12.25
N ALA A 154 7.64 19.41 12.98
CA ALA A 154 6.98 20.00 14.15
C ALA A 154 7.98 20.33 15.27
N LYS A 155 8.98 19.48 15.49
CA LYS A 155 10.08 19.74 16.43
C LYS A 155 10.91 20.94 16.01
N GLY A 156 11.30 21.03 14.73
CA GLY A 156 12.03 22.19 14.21
C GLY A 156 11.24 23.51 14.36
N LEU A 157 9.93 23.49 14.10
CA LEU A 157 9.06 24.66 14.33
C LEU A 157 8.99 25.06 15.80
N SER A 158 8.92 24.08 16.70
CA SER A 158 8.89 24.33 18.15
C SER A 158 10.17 24.99 18.64
N GLU A 159 11.33 24.54 18.16
CA GLU A 159 12.64 25.14 18.48
C GLU A 159 12.72 26.59 17.97
N GLN A 160 12.24 26.86 16.76
CA GLN A 160 12.17 28.22 16.20
C GLN A 160 11.22 29.12 17.00
N LEU A 161 10.05 28.62 17.41
CA LEU A 161 9.07 29.35 18.22
C LEU A 161 9.64 29.74 19.59
N ILE A 162 10.30 28.80 20.28
CA ILE A 162 10.95 29.08 21.57
C ILE A 162 12.02 30.17 21.41
N SER A 163 12.82 30.09 20.34
CA SER A 163 13.83 31.10 20.04
C SER A 163 13.23 32.48 19.78
N ILE A 164 12.18 32.57 18.95
CA ILE A 164 11.49 33.82 18.64
C ILE A 164 10.87 34.41 19.92
N LEU A 165 10.23 33.59 20.75
CA LEU A 165 9.63 34.03 22.01
C LEU A 165 10.69 34.60 22.97
N GLY A 166 11.84 33.95 23.08
CA GLY A 166 12.96 34.45 23.90
C GLY A 166 13.48 35.81 23.43
N ILE A 167 13.59 36.01 22.11
CA ILE A 167 13.93 37.30 21.52
C ILE A 167 12.88 38.37 21.86
N PHE A 168 11.60 38.08 21.66
CA PHE A 168 10.52 39.02 21.97
C PHE A 168 10.53 39.43 23.45
N ALA A 169 10.71 38.46 24.35
CA ALA A 169 10.84 38.73 25.78
C ALA A 169 12.03 39.66 26.08
N GLY A 170 13.20 39.40 25.49
CA GLY A 170 14.39 40.24 25.65
C GLY A 170 14.21 41.68 25.16
N ILE A 171 13.54 41.86 24.01
CA ILE A 171 13.21 43.19 23.46
C ILE A 171 12.26 43.94 24.40
N ILE A 172 11.20 43.28 24.87
CA ILE A 172 10.22 43.91 25.77
C ILE A 172 10.88 44.33 27.09
N VAL A 173 11.66 43.45 27.71
CA VAL A 173 12.39 43.75 28.96
C VAL A 173 13.34 44.93 28.79
N THR A 174 14.11 44.93 27.69
CA THR A 174 15.04 46.03 27.35
C THR A 174 14.29 47.35 27.17
N PHE A 175 13.16 47.33 26.46
CA PHE A 175 12.38 48.53 26.19
C PHE A 175 11.74 49.09 27.47
N SER A 176 11.15 48.22 28.31
CA SER A 176 10.61 48.62 29.61
C SER A 176 11.70 49.25 30.48
N PHE A 177 12.87 48.61 30.57
CA PHE A 177 14.01 49.17 31.31
C PHE A 177 14.46 50.53 30.76
N ALA A 178 14.58 50.66 29.43
CA ALA A 178 14.92 51.93 28.78
C ALA A 178 13.93 53.04 29.13
N THR A 179 12.63 52.76 29.03
CA THR A 179 11.58 53.75 29.31
C THR A 179 11.58 54.20 30.78
N THR A 180 11.83 53.27 31.72
CA THR A 180 11.94 53.61 33.15
C THR A 180 13.15 54.51 33.39
N VAL A 181 14.33 54.15 32.88
CA VAL A 181 15.56 54.94 33.08
C VAL A 181 15.43 56.33 32.45
N VAL A 182 14.87 56.44 31.24
CA VAL A 182 14.61 57.74 30.60
C VAL A 182 13.63 58.55 31.43
N GLY A 183 12.54 57.95 31.92
CA GLY A 183 11.56 58.61 32.78
C GLY A 183 12.15 59.17 34.08
N GLU A 184 12.96 58.38 34.77
CA GLU A 184 13.66 58.80 35.99
C GLU A 184 14.69 59.92 35.73
N THR A 185 15.40 59.83 34.60
CA THR A 185 16.38 60.86 34.21
C THR A 185 15.68 62.18 33.87
N VAL A 186 14.55 62.14 33.16
CA VAL A 186 13.74 63.32 32.85
C VAL A 186 13.11 63.93 34.11
N ALA A 187 12.64 63.11 35.05
CA ALA A 187 12.08 63.58 36.32
C ALA A 187 13.10 64.35 37.18
N ASN A 188 14.39 64.04 37.05
CA ASN A 188 15.47 64.72 37.78
C ASN A 188 15.99 66.01 37.11
N ILE A 189 15.41 66.44 35.98
CA ILE A 189 15.80 67.68 35.27
C ILE A 189 15.66 68.94 36.13
N THR A 190 14.70 68.97 37.07
CA THR A 190 14.48 70.13 37.94
C THR A 190 15.59 70.37 38.97
N LYS A 191 16.54 69.44 39.15
CA LYS A 191 17.65 69.55 40.12
C LYS A 191 19.05 69.65 39.49
N SER A 192 19.19 69.40 38.20
CA SER A 192 20.48 69.26 37.51
C SER A 192 20.62 70.27 36.38
N ASP A 193 21.87 70.61 36.04
CA ASP A 193 22.15 71.39 34.84
C ASP A 193 21.70 70.62 33.58
N VAL A 194 20.94 71.30 32.71
CA VAL A 194 20.26 70.69 31.54
C VAL A 194 21.28 70.11 30.56
N VAL A 195 22.45 70.73 30.46
CA VAL A 195 23.54 70.31 29.56
C VAL A 195 24.15 68.97 29.99
N TYR A 196 24.39 68.77 31.29
CA TYR A 196 24.96 67.52 31.83
C TYR A 196 23.99 66.34 31.68
N LEU A 197 22.70 66.63 31.83
CA LEU A 197 21.64 65.63 31.74
C LEU A 197 21.38 65.22 30.28
N GLY A 198 21.46 66.16 29.33
CA GLY A 198 21.44 65.86 27.89
C GLY A 198 22.61 64.97 27.46
N PHE A 199 23.81 65.22 28.01
CA PHE A 199 24.98 64.37 27.77
C PHE A 199 24.77 62.94 28.32
N ALA A 200 24.28 62.80 29.54
CA ALA A 200 24.01 61.50 30.15
C ALA A 200 22.96 60.67 29.37
N ILE A 201 21.86 61.31 28.93
CA ILE A 201 20.83 60.64 28.09
C ILE A 201 21.41 60.19 26.75
N SER A 202 22.28 60.99 26.14
CA SER A 202 22.93 60.66 24.86
C SER A 202 23.82 59.42 24.96
N VAL A 203 24.63 59.32 26.02
CA VAL A 203 25.47 58.14 26.29
C VAL A 203 24.60 56.90 26.57
N LEU A 204 23.56 57.04 27.38
CA LEU A 204 22.60 55.94 27.64
C LEU A 204 21.88 55.49 26.36
N GLY A 205 21.43 56.42 25.52
CA GLY A 205 20.80 56.14 24.23
C GLY A 205 21.74 55.38 23.28
N ALA A 206 23.03 55.72 23.26
CA ALA A 206 24.03 55.00 22.46
C ALA A 206 24.18 53.54 22.91
N ILE A 207 24.23 53.30 24.22
CA ILE A 207 24.31 51.94 24.80
C ILE A 207 23.07 51.12 24.41
N PHE A 208 21.87 51.71 24.51
CA PHE A 208 20.62 51.04 24.11
C PHE A 208 20.53 50.75 22.62
N LEU A 209 20.93 51.68 21.76
CA LEU A 209 20.95 51.46 20.30
C LEU A 209 21.90 50.33 19.91
N ASN A 210 23.06 50.24 20.57
CA ASN A 210 24.00 49.13 20.38
C ASN A 210 23.41 47.79 20.85
N LEU A 211 22.70 47.78 21.97
CA LEU A 211 22.03 46.58 22.48
C LEU A 211 20.91 46.10 21.53
N ILE A 212 20.11 47.03 20.99
CA ILE A 212 19.07 46.72 20.00
C ILE A 212 19.68 46.19 18.70
N ALA A 213 20.77 46.80 18.21
CA ALA A 213 21.47 46.33 17.02
C ALA A 213 22.05 44.90 17.22
N PHE A 214 22.58 44.62 18.41
CA PHE A 214 23.05 43.29 18.79
C PHE A 214 21.91 42.26 18.84
N LEU A 215 20.79 42.59 19.48
CA LEU A 215 19.60 41.75 19.53
C LEU A 215 19.06 41.48 18.12
N LEU A 216 18.89 42.50 17.28
CA LEU A 216 18.45 42.35 15.89
C LEU A 216 19.40 41.46 15.08
N SER A 217 20.72 41.60 15.26
CA SER A 217 21.70 40.72 14.61
C SER A 217 21.53 39.26 15.06
N PHE A 218 21.28 39.03 16.35
CA PHE A 218 21.01 37.72 16.91
C PHE A 218 19.70 37.13 16.35
N VAL A 219 18.63 37.92 16.24
CA VAL A 219 17.36 37.53 15.60
C VAL A 219 17.57 37.08 14.16
N THR A 220 18.29 37.87 13.36
CA THR A 220 18.54 37.53 11.95
C THR A 220 19.33 36.25 11.79
N LYS A 221 20.20 35.92 12.75
CA LYS A 221 20.98 34.68 12.75
C LYS A 221 20.15 33.46 13.15
N LEU A 222 19.19 33.62 14.06
CA LEU A 222 18.29 32.56 14.53
C LEU A 222 17.10 32.29 13.61
N SER A 223 16.58 33.32 12.93
CA SER A 223 15.42 33.21 12.05
C SER A 223 15.70 32.42 10.77
N GLY A 224 16.96 32.08 10.47
CA GLY A 224 17.36 31.33 9.25
C GLY A 224 17.13 32.08 7.92
N HIS A 225 16.31 33.13 7.93
CA HIS A 225 16.13 34.04 6.81
C HIS A 225 17.36 34.93 6.65
N SER A 226 17.86 34.99 5.42
CA SER A 226 18.87 35.97 4.97
C SER A 226 18.26 37.38 4.97
N PHE A 227 17.94 37.93 6.14
CA PHE A 227 17.88 39.37 6.28
C PHE A 227 19.27 39.90 5.91
N SER A 228 19.28 40.86 4.97
CA SER A 228 20.51 41.53 4.55
C SER A 228 21.28 41.97 5.80
N LYS A 229 22.49 41.44 6.00
CA LYS A 229 23.41 41.79 7.10
C LYS A 229 23.62 43.31 7.26
N LYS A 230 23.24 44.07 6.24
CA LYS A 230 23.26 45.54 6.20
C LYS A 230 22.29 46.19 7.19
N PHE A 231 21.15 45.59 7.52
CA PHE A 231 20.13 46.27 8.36
C PHE A 231 20.60 46.52 9.81
N PRO A 232 21.05 45.51 10.60
CA PRO A 232 21.55 45.74 11.96
C PRO A 232 22.82 46.59 11.98
N TRP A 233 23.68 46.46 10.96
CA TRP A 233 24.90 47.25 10.82
C TRP A 233 24.59 48.73 10.52
N LEU A 234 23.55 49.01 9.72
CA LEU A 234 23.08 50.37 9.45
C LEU A 234 22.52 51.01 10.72
N VAL A 235 21.72 50.29 11.52
CA VAL A 235 21.22 50.78 12.81
C VAL A 235 22.36 51.11 13.76
N TYR A 236 23.40 50.26 13.84
CA TYR A 236 24.59 50.51 14.65
C TYR A 236 25.33 51.78 14.21
N ILE A 237 25.57 51.95 12.92
CA ILE A 237 26.31 53.11 12.40
C ILE A 237 25.54 54.40 12.59
N VAL A 238 24.28 54.43 12.14
CA VAL A 238 23.45 55.64 12.20
C VAL A 238 23.19 56.01 13.66
N GLY A 239 22.90 55.02 14.52
CA GLY A 239 22.67 55.24 15.94
C GLY A 239 23.88 55.86 16.65
N ASN A 240 25.08 55.31 16.44
CA ASN A 240 26.28 55.87 17.05
C ASN A 240 26.66 57.24 16.45
N LEU A 241 26.45 57.47 15.15
CA LEU A 241 26.67 58.79 14.53
C LEU A 241 25.78 59.88 15.15
N VAL A 242 24.49 59.58 15.32
CA VAL A 242 23.53 60.49 15.95
C VAL A 242 23.90 60.76 17.40
N ALA A 243 24.27 59.72 18.17
CA ALA A 243 24.67 59.87 19.57
C ALA A 243 25.97 60.68 19.73
N ILE A 244 26.97 60.48 18.87
CA ILE A 244 28.22 61.27 18.87
C ILE A 244 27.91 62.73 18.51
N GLY A 245 27.07 62.97 17.51
CA GLY A 245 26.64 64.32 17.12
C GLY A 245 25.90 65.06 18.23
N LEU A 246 24.97 64.40 18.91
CA LEU A 246 24.26 64.95 20.07
C LEU A 246 25.22 65.22 21.23
N SER A 247 26.12 64.28 21.54
CA SER A 247 27.09 64.44 22.63
C SER A 247 28.05 65.60 22.38
N LEU A 248 28.54 65.77 21.15
CA LEU A 248 29.37 66.92 20.75
C LEU A 248 28.58 68.24 20.80
N PHE A 249 27.33 68.24 20.35
CA PHE A 249 26.47 69.41 20.43
C PHE A 249 26.26 69.88 21.88
N PHE A 250 26.02 68.96 22.81
CA PHE A 250 25.92 69.29 24.23
C PHE A 250 27.27 69.69 24.84
N PHE A 251 28.37 69.05 24.44
CA PHE A 251 29.73 69.38 24.90
C PHE A 251 30.19 70.78 24.49
N PHE A 252 29.90 71.21 23.25
CA PHE A 252 30.24 72.57 22.77
C PHE A 252 29.35 73.67 23.36
N LYS A 253 28.24 73.31 24.01
CA LYS A 253 27.30 74.24 24.63
C LYS A 253 27.46 74.35 26.16
N MET A 254 28.36 73.56 26.74
CA MET A 254 28.82 73.59 28.13
C MET A 254 29.92 74.62 28.31
#